data_AF-A0A3C0G5Z8-F1
#
_entry.id   AF-A0A3C0G5Z8-F1
#
_cell.length_a   1.000
_cell.length_b   1.000
_cell.length_c   1.000
_cell.angle_alpha   90.00
_cell.angle_beta   90.00
_cell.angle_gamma   90.00
#
_symmetry.space_group_name_H-M   'P 1'
#
loop_
_entity.id
_entity.type
_entity.pdbx_description
1 polymer ?
#
loop_
_entity_poly.entity_id
_entity_poly.type
_entity_poly.pdbx_seq_one_letter_code
_entity_poly.pdbx_strand_id
1 'polypeptide(L)'
;LLEWSQNLPVVENKNQELYENLLGGAPITSLVRDAKHVKIALAEAVNWALNEGIGDKIVDAAVGTLKKFVGKTMPAMKDTLSLVEQEQKRIIAIYPGRFQPMGQHHYQTYKALVDKFGVENTFIATSNVVDPTKGSPLSFNEKRRIAIEHGVPGDKIILTRNPYQATEITDGFDADKTSVVFAVGGKDMRESPRFANLDGLTKKGTDAYYKTYKPGEELVRLDKHGYITVAPHVEIEIPGFGEMSGTTLRKALKGATREDFEKIMGFYNQEIYDILQGKLEELSGSGAVGGFAGPLAMRAPKVVGSEKKKKKTLPEEEEIVTEVMDYLLGISVG
;
A
#
# COMPACT_ATOMS: atom_id res chain seq x y z
N LEU A 1 29.06 -1.82 -16.20
CA LEU A 1 28.90 -0.43 -15.76
C LEU A 1 27.67 0.16 -16.44
N LEU A 2 27.60 0.17 -17.77
CA LEU A 2 26.41 0.61 -18.50
C LEU A 2 25.12 -0.20 -18.19
N GLU A 3 25.23 -1.52 -18.06
CA GLU A 3 24.11 -2.40 -17.65
C GLU A 3 23.73 -2.22 -16.17
N TRP A 4 24.64 -1.69 -15.34
CA TRP A 4 24.41 -1.43 -13.92
C TRP A 4 23.88 -0.02 -13.67
N SER A 5 24.28 0.98 -14.45
CA SER A 5 23.67 2.32 -14.41
C SER A 5 22.18 2.29 -14.77
N GLN A 6 21.72 1.22 -15.43
CA GLN A 6 20.31 0.96 -15.69
C GLN A 6 19.56 0.31 -14.50
N ASN A 7 20.30 -0.33 -13.58
CA ASN A 7 19.76 -1.06 -12.43
C ASN A 7 20.00 -0.36 -11.07
N LEU A 8 20.83 0.68 -11.07
CA LEU A 8 21.10 1.55 -9.92
C LEU A 8 20.26 2.83 -10.06
N PRO A 9 19.89 3.49 -8.94
CA PRO A 9 19.23 4.77 -9.00
C PRO A 9 20.10 5.78 -9.76
N VAL A 10 19.47 6.61 -10.58
CA VAL A 10 20.16 7.72 -11.25
C VAL A 10 20.56 8.73 -10.17
N VAL A 11 21.85 9.05 -10.12
CA VAL A 11 22.41 10.01 -9.15
C VAL A 11 23.26 11.04 -9.89
N GLU A 12 23.20 12.29 -9.43
CA GLU A 12 24.05 13.36 -9.96
C GLU A 12 25.43 13.38 -9.30
N ASN A 13 25.47 12.97 -8.02
CA ASN A 13 26.69 12.91 -7.23
C ASN A 13 27.67 11.84 -7.75
N LYS A 14 28.95 12.03 -7.40
CA LYS A 14 30.07 11.16 -7.75
C LYS A 14 30.92 10.92 -6.51
N ASN A 15 31.44 9.69 -6.36
CA ASN A 15 32.24 9.33 -5.20
C ASN A 15 33.50 8.52 -5.59
N GLN A 16 34.61 9.23 -5.80
CA GLN A 16 35.92 8.65 -6.15
C GLN A 16 36.48 7.76 -5.06
N GLU A 17 36.51 8.25 -3.82
CA GLU A 17 37.11 7.56 -2.68
C GLU A 17 36.42 6.23 -2.42
N LEU A 18 35.08 6.21 -2.48
CA LEU A 18 34.30 4.99 -2.36
C LEU A 18 34.63 4.01 -3.49
N TYR A 19 34.74 4.50 -4.73
CA TYR A 19 35.12 3.65 -5.85
C TYR A 19 36.52 3.04 -5.70
N GLU A 20 37.51 3.81 -5.26
CA GLU A 20 38.88 3.34 -5.04
C GLU A 20 38.95 2.31 -3.90
N ASN A 21 38.22 2.55 -2.82
CA ASN A 21 38.12 1.59 -1.71
C ASN A 21 37.46 0.27 -2.14
N LEU A 22 36.40 0.32 -2.95
CA LEU A 22 35.76 -0.86 -3.53
C LEU A 22 36.71 -1.62 -4.47
N LEU A 23 37.53 -0.91 -5.26
CA LEU A 23 38.59 -1.53 -6.08
C LEU A 23 39.68 -2.21 -5.24
N GLY A 24 39.98 -1.64 -4.07
CA GLY A 24 40.89 -2.23 -3.08
C GLY A 24 40.35 -3.50 -2.41
N GLY A 25 39.10 -3.90 -2.72
CA GLY A 25 38.44 -5.06 -2.13
C GLY A 25 37.81 -4.79 -0.78
N ALA A 26 37.67 -3.53 -0.37
CA ALA A 26 36.91 -3.20 0.84
C ALA A 26 35.43 -3.53 0.62
N PRO A 27 34.78 -4.28 1.53
CA PRO A 27 33.36 -4.57 1.42
C PRO A 27 32.55 -3.29 1.57
N ILE A 28 31.52 -3.07 0.74
CA ILE A 28 30.73 -1.82 0.80
C ILE A 28 30.08 -1.59 2.17
N THR A 29 29.80 -2.67 2.90
CA THR A 29 29.21 -2.65 4.23
C THR A 29 30.17 -2.10 5.30
N SER A 30 31.49 -2.09 5.07
CA SER A 30 32.44 -1.42 5.95
C SER A 30 32.54 0.09 5.68
N LEU A 31 32.13 0.53 4.49
CA LEU A 31 32.23 1.91 4.01
C LEU A 31 30.90 2.66 4.17
N VAL A 32 29.77 1.95 4.01
CA VAL A 32 28.41 2.48 4.11
C VAL A 32 27.64 1.61 5.10
N ARG A 33 27.50 2.10 6.32
CA ARG A 33 26.90 1.35 7.44
C ARG A 33 25.37 1.25 7.35
N ASP A 34 24.72 2.22 6.72
CA ASP A 34 23.27 2.21 6.53
C ASP A 34 22.93 1.57 5.18
N ALA A 35 22.33 0.39 5.24
CA ALA A 35 21.91 -0.38 4.08
C ALA A 35 20.96 0.39 3.13
N LYS A 36 20.20 1.39 3.62
CA LYS A 36 19.35 2.25 2.76
C LYS A 36 20.16 3.13 1.82
N HIS A 37 21.39 3.48 2.19
CA HIS A 37 22.28 4.36 1.42
C HIS A 37 23.24 3.60 0.50
N VAL A 38 23.34 2.27 0.63
CA VAL A 38 24.28 1.45 -0.14
C VAL A 38 24.03 1.53 -1.64
N LYS A 39 22.77 1.46 -2.10
CA LYS A 39 22.45 1.53 -3.54
C LYS A 39 22.77 2.90 -4.14
N ILE A 40 22.54 3.98 -3.37
CA ILE A 40 22.87 5.36 -3.76
C ILE A 40 24.38 5.54 -3.81
N ALA A 41 25.10 5.13 -2.76
CA ALA A 41 26.55 5.24 -2.68
C ALA A 41 27.25 4.43 -3.79
N LEU A 42 26.74 3.22 -4.09
CA LEU A 42 27.23 2.42 -5.22
C LEU A 42 26.94 3.08 -6.57
N ALA A 43 25.78 3.73 -6.72
CA ALA A 43 25.46 4.52 -7.90
C ALA A 43 26.44 5.70 -8.05
N GLU A 44 26.79 6.41 -6.98
CA GLU A 44 27.74 7.54 -7.01
C GLU A 44 29.16 7.08 -7.38
N ALA A 45 29.60 5.92 -6.88
CA ALA A 45 30.88 5.32 -7.23
C ALA A 45 30.93 4.86 -8.70
N VAL A 46 29.86 4.23 -9.18
CA VAL A 46 29.72 3.82 -10.59
C VAL A 46 29.63 5.04 -11.51
N ASN A 47 28.92 6.09 -11.09
CA ASN A 47 28.78 7.34 -11.82
C ASN A 47 30.12 8.08 -11.93
N TRP A 48 30.93 8.09 -10.86
CA TRP A 48 32.30 8.59 -10.92
C TRP A 48 33.16 7.79 -11.89
N ALA A 49 33.14 6.46 -11.80
CA ALA A 49 33.93 5.59 -12.66
C ALA A 49 33.60 5.79 -14.15
N LEU A 50 32.31 5.90 -14.48
CA LEU A 50 31.84 6.08 -15.86
C LEU A 50 32.22 7.43 -16.45
N ASN A 51 32.19 8.50 -15.64
CA ASN A 51 32.38 9.86 -16.13
C ASN A 51 33.83 10.37 -16.00
N GLU A 52 34.57 9.91 -14.99
CA GLU A 52 35.86 10.49 -14.58
C GLU A 52 36.94 9.43 -14.40
N GLY A 53 36.62 8.23 -13.89
CA GLY A 53 37.60 7.16 -13.68
C GLY A 53 38.13 6.51 -14.96
N ILE A 54 37.48 6.75 -16.11
CA ILE A 54 37.75 6.07 -17.40
C ILE A 54 38.60 6.92 -18.39
N GLY A 55 38.97 8.17 -18.09
CA GLY A 55 39.96 8.94 -18.87
C GLY A 55 40.85 9.76 -17.93
N ASP A 56 42.17 9.56 -17.83
CA ASP A 56 43.21 9.62 -18.88
C ASP A 56 43.93 8.29 -19.25
N LYS A 57 43.59 7.15 -18.64
CA LYS A 57 44.33 5.89 -18.91
C LYS A 57 43.95 5.16 -20.22
N ILE A 58 42.92 5.62 -20.94
CA ILE A 58 42.44 5.00 -22.19
C ILE A 58 43.20 5.49 -23.44
N VAL A 59 43.96 6.58 -23.35
CA VAL A 59 44.73 7.01 -24.53
C VAL A 59 45.84 6.01 -24.88
N ASP A 60 46.31 5.18 -23.94
CA ASP A 60 47.47 4.30 -24.16
C ASP A 60 47.23 2.78 -24.16
N ALA A 61 46.06 2.25 -23.79
CA ALA A 61 45.91 0.78 -23.71
C ALA A 61 44.49 0.23 -23.98
N ALA A 62 44.31 -0.23 -25.22
CA ALA A 62 43.48 -1.34 -25.71
C ALA A 62 42.30 -1.85 -24.84
N VAL A 63 41.15 -1.97 -25.51
CA VAL A 63 39.91 -2.70 -25.16
C VAL A 63 40.08 -3.97 -24.30
N GLY A 64 41.22 -4.68 -24.40
CA GLY A 64 41.55 -5.85 -23.59
C GLY A 64 41.75 -5.57 -22.09
N THR A 65 42.36 -4.44 -21.72
CA THR A 65 42.57 -4.07 -20.32
C THR A 65 41.26 -3.71 -19.64
N LEU A 66 40.40 -2.97 -20.34
CA LEU A 66 39.05 -2.64 -19.87
C LEU A 66 38.20 -3.91 -19.69
N LYS A 67 38.23 -4.86 -20.64
CA LYS A 67 37.52 -6.16 -20.49
C LYS A 67 38.02 -6.96 -19.29
N LYS A 68 39.34 -6.99 -19.06
CA LYS A 68 39.95 -7.74 -17.95
C LYS A 68 39.67 -7.09 -16.58
N PHE A 69 39.66 -5.76 -16.54
CA PHE A 69 39.30 -4.96 -15.38
C PHE A 69 37.81 -5.11 -15.03
N VAL A 70 36.93 -4.92 -16.02
CA VAL A 70 35.48 -5.14 -15.89
C VAL A 70 35.18 -6.57 -15.44
N GLY A 71 35.85 -7.57 -16.01
CA GLY A 71 35.66 -8.98 -15.65
C GLY A 71 36.10 -9.35 -14.23
N LYS A 72 37.05 -8.64 -13.62
CA LYS A 72 37.54 -8.93 -12.27
C LYS A 72 36.79 -8.17 -11.18
N THR A 73 36.39 -6.93 -11.44
CA THR A 73 35.74 -6.06 -10.45
C THR A 73 34.22 -6.28 -10.37
N MET A 74 33.57 -6.64 -11.48
CA MET A 74 32.11 -6.87 -11.51
C MET A 74 31.63 -8.03 -10.63
N PRO A 75 32.30 -9.21 -10.58
CA PRO A 75 31.90 -10.28 -9.69
C PRO A 75 31.94 -9.84 -8.22
N ALA A 76 33.00 -9.16 -7.78
CA ALA A 76 33.13 -8.68 -6.40
C ALA A 76 32.03 -7.67 -6.01
N MET A 77 31.67 -6.74 -6.91
CA MET A 77 30.55 -5.81 -6.67
C MET A 77 29.18 -6.51 -6.70
N LYS A 78 28.99 -7.51 -7.56
CA LYS A 78 27.77 -8.34 -7.63
C LYS A 78 27.60 -9.17 -6.37
N ASP A 79 28.67 -9.79 -5.90
CA ASP A 79 28.68 -10.57 -4.66
C ASP A 79 28.38 -9.64 -3.49
N THR A 80 29.01 -8.46 -3.43
CA THR A 80 28.75 -7.46 -2.38
C THR A 80 27.30 -6.94 -2.40
N LEU A 81 26.73 -6.63 -3.56
CA LEU A 81 25.33 -6.21 -3.68
C LEU A 81 24.38 -7.35 -3.29
N SER A 82 24.68 -8.57 -3.71
CA SER A 82 23.89 -9.75 -3.34
C SER A 82 23.99 -10.06 -1.85
N LEU A 83 25.14 -9.82 -1.20
CA LEU A 83 25.33 -9.97 0.23
C LEU A 83 24.54 -8.90 1.01
N VAL A 84 24.51 -7.66 0.53
CA VAL A 84 23.68 -6.59 1.11
C VAL A 84 22.19 -6.88 0.93
N GLU A 85 21.78 -7.38 -0.24
CA GLU A 85 20.39 -7.80 -0.49
C GLU A 85 20.01 -9.07 0.28
N GLN A 86 20.96 -9.96 0.56
CA GLN A 86 20.77 -11.11 1.46
C GLN A 86 20.77 -10.71 2.94
N GLU A 87 21.45 -9.64 3.33
CA GLU A 87 21.44 -9.10 4.70
C GLU A 87 20.19 -8.25 5.01
N GLN A 88 19.54 -7.65 4.01
CA GLN A 88 18.40 -6.75 4.26
C GLN A 88 17.07 -7.52 4.34
N LYS A 89 16.77 -8.06 5.54
CA LYS A 89 15.42 -8.55 5.86
C LYS A 89 14.39 -7.45 5.58
N ARG A 90 13.50 -7.69 4.61
CA ARG A 90 12.44 -6.75 4.25
C ARG A 90 11.31 -6.86 5.26
N ILE A 91 10.78 -5.73 5.72
CA ILE A 91 9.56 -5.70 6.53
C ILE A 91 8.47 -5.03 5.73
N ILE A 92 7.36 -5.72 5.52
CA ILE A 92 6.14 -5.16 4.93
C ILE A 92 5.09 -4.92 6.01
N ALA A 93 4.35 -3.82 5.87
CA ALA A 93 3.21 -3.46 6.70
C ALA A 93 1.91 -3.60 5.91
N ILE A 94 0.95 -4.32 6.47
CA ILE A 94 -0.37 -4.50 5.90
C ILE A 94 -1.38 -3.83 6.83
N TYR A 95 -2.15 -2.88 6.31
CA TYR A 95 -3.24 -2.22 7.00
C TYR A 95 -4.58 -2.84 6.56
N PRO A 96 -5.05 -3.89 7.25
CA PRO A 96 -6.34 -4.51 6.94
C PRO A 96 -7.50 -3.63 7.39
N GLY A 97 -8.54 -3.57 6.57
CA GLY A 97 -9.76 -2.88 6.97
C GLY A 97 -10.92 -3.03 6.00
N ARG A 98 -12.12 -2.75 6.50
CA ARG A 98 -13.34 -2.73 5.67
C ARG A 98 -13.41 -1.48 4.81
N PHE A 99 -13.00 -0.33 5.37
CA PHE A 99 -12.99 1.00 4.74
C PHE A 99 -14.35 1.38 4.10
N GLN A 100 -15.41 1.46 4.91
CA GLN A 100 -16.81 1.61 4.46
C GLN A 100 -17.48 2.91 4.98
N PRO A 101 -17.12 4.11 4.49
CA PRO A 101 -16.00 4.45 3.61
C PRO A 101 -14.67 4.64 4.38
N MET A 102 -13.56 4.78 3.65
CA MET A 102 -12.33 5.37 4.19
C MET A 102 -12.58 6.86 4.50
N GLY A 103 -11.97 7.39 5.56
CA GLY A 103 -12.05 8.79 5.94
C GLY A 103 -10.68 9.29 6.37
N GLN A 104 -10.57 10.58 6.70
CA GLN A 104 -9.29 11.23 7.01
C GLN A 104 -8.49 10.50 8.10
N HIS A 105 -9.17 10.02 9.16
CA HIS A 105 -8.51 9.28 10.24
C HIS A 105 -7.81 8.01 9.74
N HIS A 106 -8.47 7.24 8.85
CA HIS A 106 -7.86 6.05 8.24
C HIS A 106 -6.64 6.42 7.37
N TYR A 107 -6.71 7.53 6.63
CA TYR A 107 -5.57 7.98 5.82
C TYR A 107 -4.40 8.44 6.69
N GLN A 108 -4.64 9.15 7.78
CA GLN A 108 -3.60 9.53 8.74
C GLN A 108 -2.96 8.30 9.40
N THR A 109 -3.75 7.27 9.71
CA THR A 109 -3.22 5.97 10.16
C THR A 109 -2.33 5.33 9.08
N TYR A 110 -2.76 5.30 7.81
CA TYR A 110 -1.94 4.81 6.70
C TYR A 110 -0.63 5.60 6.57
N LYS A 111 -0.69 6.93 6.62
CA LYS A 111 0.48 7.80 6.55
C LYS A 111 1.47 7.50 7.68
N ALA A 112 1.00 7.32 8.92
CA ALA A 112 1.86 6.95 10.03
C ALA A 112 2.54 5.58 9.84
N LEU A 113 1.90 4.64 9.16
CA LEU A 113 2.53 3.37 8.78
C LEU A 113 3.56 3.57 7.67
N VAL A 114 3.27 4.40 6.66
CA VAL A 114 4.22 4.79 5.61
C VAL A 114 5.45 5.46 6.20
N ASP A 115 5.30 6.38 7.15
CA ASP A 115 6.41 7.07 7.82
C ASP A 115 7.33 6.07 8.55
N LYS A 116 6.78 4.94 9.01
CA LYS A 116 7.50 3.91 9.74
C LYS A 116 8.15 2.85 8.85
N PHE A 117 7.43 2.36 7.84
CA PHE A 117 7.83 1.20 7.05
C PHE A 117 8.26 1.55 5.61
N GLY A 118 7.96 2.77 5.16
CA GLY A 118 8.13 3.21 3.78
C GLY A 118 6.92 2.87 2.91
N VAL A 119 6.64 3.74 1.93
CA VAL A 119 5.47 3.59 1.02
C VAL A 119 5.55 2.29 0.21
N GLU A 120 6.75 1.90 -0.23
CA GLU A 120 6.97 0.65 -0.99
C GLU A 120 6.71 -0.64 -0.20
N ASN A 121 6.60 -0.52 1.13
CA ASN A 121 6.38 -1.65 2.02
C ASN A 121 5.03 -1.59 2.72
N THR A 122 4.21 -0.56 2.47
CA THR A 122 2.96 -0.34 3.21
C THR A 122 1.75 -0.49 2.30
N PHE A 123 0.92 -1.49 2.58
CA PHE A 123 -0.22 -1.87 1.77
C PHE A 123 -1.53 -1.76 2.54
N ILE A 124 -2.61 -1.44 1.84
CA ILE A 124 -3.98 -1.55 2.33
C ILE A 124 -4.56 -2.86 1.83
N ALA A 125 -5.03 -3.70 2.75
CA ALA A 125 -5.76 -4.92 2.41
C ALA A 125 -7.26 -4.70 2.63
N THR A 126 -8.06 -4.82 1.58
CA THR A 126 -9.53 -4.71 1.70
C THR A 126 -10.26 -5.65 0.73
N SER A 127 -11.44 -6.12 1.11
CA SER A 127 -12.21 -7.11 0.34
C SER A 127 -13.26 -6.49 -0.58
N ASN A 128 -13.81 -7.25 -1.52
CA ASN A 128 -14.96 -6.81 -2.33
C ASN A 128 -16.33 -7.12 -1.67
N VAL A 129 -16.37 -7.35 -0.34
CA VAL A 129 -17.60 -7.74 0.34
C VAL A 129 -18.54 -6.53 0.47
N VAL A 130 -19.61 -6.57 -0.32
CA VAL A 130 -20.73 -5.62 -0.28
C VAL A 130 -21.89 -6.27 0.48
N ASP A 131 -22.26 -5.66 1.58
CA ASP A 131 -23.37 -6.06 2.46
C ASP A 131 -23.94 -4.80 3.14
N PRO A 132 -24.87 -4.09 2.48
CA PRO A 132 -25.47 -2.88 3.01
C PRO A 132 -26.11 -3.10 4.39
N THR A 133 -26.68 -4.29 4.63
CA THR A 133 -27.32 -4.63 5.92
C THR A 133 -26.35 -4.60 7.10
N LYS A 134 -25.04 -4.76 6.83
CA LYS A 134 -23.96 -4.68 7.83
C LYS A 134 -23.14 -3.38 7.70
N GLY A 135 -23.71 -2.35 7.10
CA GLY A 135 -23.02 -1.08 6.86
C GLY A 135 -21.78 -1.25 5.96
N SER A 136 -21.89 -2.09 4.94
CA SER A 136 -20.83 -2.42 3.97
C SER A 136 -21.28 -2.08 2.53
N PRO A 137 -21.66 -0.83 2.21
CA PRO A 137 -22.31 -0.55 0.93
C PRO A 137 -21.36 -0.47 -0.28
N LEU A 138 -20.05 -0.38 -0.06
CA LEU A 138 -19.06 -0.13 -1.12
C LEU A 138 -18.35 -1.40 -1.56
N SER A 139 -18.22 -1.54 -2.88
CA SER A 139 -17.34 -2.47 -3.57
C SER A 139 -15.85 -2.12 -3.39
N PHE A 140 -14.96 -3.02 -3.80
CA PHE A 140 -13.54 -2.76 -3.80
C PHE A 140 -13.16 -1.54 -4.65
N ASN A 141 -13.71 -1.43 -5.86
CA ASN A 141 -13.37 -0.34 -6.78
C ASN A 141 -13.77 1.03 -6.22
N GLU A 142 -14.96 1.15 -5.62
CA GLU A 142 -15.42 2.38 -4.98
C GLU A 142 -14.52 2.74 -3.80
N LYS A 143 -14.15 1.77 -2.96
CA LYS A 143 -13.21 1.99 -1.85
C LYS A 143 -11.83 2.40 -2.33
N ARG A 144 -11.33 1.79 -3.41
CA ARG A 144 -10.04 2.13 -4.01
C ARG A 144 -10.04 3.57 -4.51
N ARG A 145 -11.10 4.01 -5.20
CA ARG A 145 -11.23 5.41 -5.65
C ARG A 145 -11.21 6.39 -4.46
N ILE A 146 -11.97 6.11 -3.41
CA ILE A 146 -11.99 6.95 -2.20
C ILE A 146 -10.61 7.01 -1.53
N ALA A 147 -9.92 5.88 -1.42
CA ALA A 147 -8.59 5.85 -0.82
C ALA A 147 -7.54 6.61 -1.66
N ILE A 148 -7.65 6.56 -2.99
CA ILE A 148 -6.78 7.34 -3.90
C ILE A 148 -7.00 8.85 -3.69
N GLU A 149 -8.24 9.31 -3.57
CA GLU A 149 -8.53 10.73 -3.31
C GLU A 149 -7.99 11.21 -1.95
N HIS A 150 -7.93 10.32 -0.96
CA HIS A 150 -7.24 10.63 0.30
C HIS A 150 -5.71 10.72 0.14
N GLY A 151 -5.14 10.18 -0.94
CA GLY A 151 -3.69 10.21 -1.22
C GLY A 151 -2.99 8.86 -1.11
N VAL A 152 -3.72 7.74 -0.99
CA VAL A 152 -3.11 6.40 -0.99
C VAL A 152 -2.76 5.99 -2.43
N PRO A 153 -1.51 5.58 -2.73
CA PRO A 153 -1.16 5.12 -4.07
C PRO A 153 -1.99 3.90 -4.49
N GLY A 154 -2.52 3.95 -5.72
CA GLY A 154 -3.49 2.98 -6.21
C GLY A 154 -2.98 1.53 -6.32
N ASP A 155 -1.66 1.35 -6.44
CA ASP A 155 -0.95 0.07 -6.45
C ASP A 155 -0.70 -0.49 -5.04
N LYS A 156 -0.89 0.32 -4.00
CA LYS A 156 -0.80 -0.12 -2.59
C LYS A 156 -2.14 -0.54 -2.00
N ILE A 157 -3.24 -0.46 -2.77
CA ILE A 157 -4.58 -0.86 -2.34
C ILE A 157 -4.93 -2.19 -2.99
N ILE A 158 -4.89 -3.27 -2.21
CA ILE A 158 -4.96 -4.63 -2.73
C ILE A 158 -6.30 -5.27 -2.37
N LEU A 159 -6.95 -5.83 -3.39
CA LEU A 159 -8.14 -6.65 -3.24
C LEU A 159 -7.73 -7.96 -2.58
N THR A 160 -8.30 -8.24 -1.41
CA THR A 160 -8.01 -9.45 -0.65
C THR A 160 -9.29 -10.18 -0.29
N ARG A 161 -9.29 -11.51 -0.38
CA ARG A 161 -10.42 -12.31 0.09
C ARG A 161 -10.57 -12.21 1.61
N ASN A 162 -9.46 -12.22 2.33
CA ASN A 162 -9.42 -12.11 3.79
C ASN A 162 -8.37 -11.06 4.19
N PRO A 163 -8.77 -9.80 4.45
CA PRO A 163 -7.84 -8.70 4.70
C PRO A 163 -6.81 -8.97 5.80
N TYR A 164 -7.18 -9.71 6.85
CA TYR A 164 -6.30 -10.01 7.97
C TYR A 164 -5.33 -11.18 7.73
N GLN A 165 -5.48 -11.90 6.61
CA GLN A 165 -4.48 -12.85 6.12
C GLN A 165 -3.69 -12.25 4.95
N ALA A 166 -4.38 -11.54 4.06
CA ALA A 166 -3.85 -10.83 2.90
C ALA A 166 -2.84 -11.66 2.08
N THR A 167 -3.20 -12.91 1.77
CA THR A 167 -2.35 -13.81 0.99
C THR A 167 -2.00 -13.20 -0.37
N GLU A 168 -2.94 -12.46 -0.98
CA GLU A 168 -2.72 -11.76 -2.25
C GLU A 168 -1.61 -10.70 -2.18
N ILE A 169 -1.24 -10.23 -0.98
CA ILE A 169 -0.07 -9.38 -0.75
C ILE A 169 1.14 -10.26 -0.45
N THR A 170 1.04 -11.13 0.55
CA THR A 170 2.21 -11.86 1.09
C THR A 170 2.80 -12.84 0.08
N ASP A 171 1.99 -13.43 -0.80
CA ASP A 171 2.44 -14.38 -1.83
C ASP A 171 3.29 -13.70 -2.91
N GLY A 172 3.27 -12.36 -2.98
CA GLY A 172 4.13 -11.56 -3.86
C GLY A 172 5.55 -11.34 -3.32
N PHE A 173 5.89 -11.87 -2.14
CA PHE A 173 7.19 -11.68 -1.49
C PHE A 173 7.90 -13.01 -1.23
N ASP A 174 9.23 -12.94 -1.20
CA ASP A 174 10.04 -14.09 -0.77
C ASP A 174 9.85 -14.31 0.74
N ALA A 175 9.20 -15.42 1.08
CA ALA A 175 8.82 -15.73 2.45
C ALA A 175 10.03 -16.00 3.36
N ASP A 176 11.22 -16.25 2.80
CA ASP A 176 12.45 -16.48 3.57
C ASP A 176 13.20 -15.18 3.95
N LYS A 177 12.98 -14.11 3.19
CA LYS A 177 13.62 -12.78 3.33
C LYS A 177 12.69 -11.67 3.80
N THR A 178 11.40 -11.96 3.93
CA THR A 178 10.39 -10.97 4.27
C THR A 178 9.73 -11.28 5.60
N SER A 179 9.54 -10.26 6.44
CA SER A 179 8.68 -10.29 7.62
C SER A 179 7.44 -9.42 7.37
N VAL A 180 6.30 -9.81 7.95
CA VAL A 180 5.03 -9.10 7.79
C VAL A 180 4.53 -8.55 9.13
N VAL A 181 4.05 -7.31 9.11
CA VAL A 181 3.38 -6.65 10.23
C VAL A 181 1.97 -6.24 9.80
N PHE A 182 0.94 -6.72 10.49
CA PHE A 182 -0.44 -6.30 10.31
C PHE A 182 -0.77 -5.21 11.32
N ALA A 183 -1.15 -4.03 10.83
CA ALA A 183 -1.60 -2.91 11.66
C ALA A 183 -3.12 -2.96 11.84
N VAL A 184 -3.58 -3.43 12.99
CA VAL A 184 -5.00 -3.67 13.27
C VAL A 184 -5.55 -2.54 14.15
N GLY A 185 -6.78 -2.09 13.88
CA GLY A 185 -7.42 -1.07 14.71
C GLY A 185 -7.56 -1.53 16.17
N GLY A 186 -7.37 -0.62 17.12
CA GLY A 186 -7.37 -0.96 18.56
C GLY A 186 -8.67 -1.63 19.04
N LYS A 187 -9.81 -1.29 18.43
CA LYS A 187 -11.09 -1.96 18.68
C LYS A 187 -11.07 -3.42 18.24
N ASP A 188 -10.69 -3.69 17.00
CA ASP A 188 -10.62 -5.05 16.46
C ASP A 188 -9.59 -5.90 17.21
N MET A 189 -8.48 -5.31 17.64
CA MET A 189 -7.48 -6.00 18.46
C MET A 189 -8.05 -6.48 19.80
N ARG A 190 -8.92 -5.68 20.45
CA ARG A 190 -9.53 -6.03 21.75
C ARG A 190 -10.72 -6.98 21.63
N GLU A 191 -11.53 -6.83 20.58
CA GLU A 191 -12.84 -7.48 20.49
C GLU A 191 -12.82 -8.71 19.56
N SER A 192 -11.88 -8.80 18.62
CA SER A 192 -11.91 -9.85 17.62
C SER A 192 -11.39 -11.18 18.19
N PRO A 193 -12.17 -12.27 18.10
CA PRO A 193 -11.69 -13.60 18.48
C PRO A 193 -10.52 -14.07 17.60
N ARG A 194 -10.27 -13.40 16.46
CA ARG A 194 -9.14 -13.67 15.57
C ARG A 194 -7.79 -13.51 16.27
N PHE A 195 -7.70 -12.63 17.25
CA PHE A 195 -6.47 -12.34 17.97
C PHE A 195 -6.46 -12.91 19.39
N ALA A 196 -7.46 -13.74 19.76
CA ALA A 196 -7.55 -14.35 21.08
C ALA A 196 -6.39 -15.31 21.41
N ASN A 197 -5.72 -15.86 20.39
CA ASN A 197 -4.56 -16.73 20.54
C ASN A 197 -3.24 -16.06 20.08
N LEU A 198 -3.19 -14.72 20.10
CA LEU A 198 -1.95 -13.98 19.83
C LEU A 198 -0.87 -14.39 20.83
N ASP A 199 0.35 -14.64 20.36
CA ASP A 199 1.47 -15.15 21.16
C ASP A 199 1.28 -16.55 21.79
N GLY A 200 0.12 -17.18 21.60
CA GLY A 200 -0.21 -18.48 22.18
C GLY A 200 0.34 -19.66 21.41
N LEU A 201 -0.22 -20.84 21.72
CA LEU A 201 0.09 -22.12 21.09
C LEU A 201 -1.10 -22.62 20.28
N THR A 202 -0.83 -23.37 19.23
CA THR A 202 -1.85 -24.13 18.50
C THR A 202 -2.34 -25.30 19.35
N LYS A 203 -3.46 -25.93 18.95
CA LYS A 203 -3.96 -27.15 19.57
C LYS A 203 -2.95 -28.31 19.58
N LYS A 204 -1.91 -28.24 18.74
CA LYS A 204 -0.83 -29.24 18.63
C LYS A 204 0.40 -28.90 19.47
N GLY A 205 0.36 -27.82 20.26
CA GLY A 205 1.47 -27.38 21.11
C GLY A 205 2.59 -26.63 20.40
N THR A 206 2.46 -26.34 19.09
CA THR A 206 3.38 -25.47 18.35
C THR A 206 3.02 -24.01 18.52
N ASP A 207 3.95 -23.09 18.29
CA ASP A 207 3.66 -21.66 18.30
C ASP A 207 2.52 -21.27 17.35
N ALA A 208 1.64 -20.38 17.80
CA ALA A 208 0.68 -19.71 16.93
C ALA A 208 1.42 -18.84 15.90
N TYR A 209 0.85 -18.75 14.70
CA TYR A 209 1.44 -17.97 13.61
C TYR A 209 1.54 -16.48 13.95
N TYR A 210 0.49 -15.91 14.54
CA TYR A 210 0.48 -14.49 14.89
C TYR A 210 1.18 -14.23 16.21
N LYS A 211 2.11 -13.27 16.19
CA LYS A 211 2.85 -12.78 17.36
C LYS A 211 2.65 -11.28 17.54
N THR A 212 2.80 -10.76 18.75
CA THR A 212 2.77 -9.31 18.99
C THR A 212 4.00 -8.66 18.35
N TYR A 213 3.79 -7.63 17.54
CA TYR A 213 4.86 -6.79 17.04
C TYR A 213 5.38 -5.88 18.16
N LYS A 214 6.68 -5.94 18.44
CA LYS A 214 7.35 -5.05 19.37
C LYS A 214 8.45 -4.27 18.63
N PRO A 215 8.42 -2.93 18.66
CA PRO A 215 9.46 -2.12 18.04
C PRO A 215 10.85 -2.50 18.54
N GLY A 216 11.81 -2.70 17.63
CA GLY A 216 13.19 -3.03 17.96
C GLY A 216 13.48 -4.53 18.13
N GLU A 217 12.47 -5.39 18.16
CA GLU A 217 12.69 -6.84 18.11
C GLU A 217 12.98 -7.31 16.68
N GLU A 218 13.88 -8.29 16.57
CA GLU A 218 14.15 -8.95 15.30
C GLU A 218 12.95 -9.80 14.90
N LEU A 219 12.38 -9.49 13.74
CA LEU A 219 11.23 -10.23 13.23
C LEU A 219 11.69 -11.53 12.57
N VAL A 220 10.96 -12.59 12.88
CA VAL A 220 11.01 -13.84 12.14
C VAL A 220 10.31 -13.62 10.80
N ARG A 221 10.80 -14.34 9.81
CA ARG A 221 10.31 -14.34 8.44
C ARG A 221 8.89 -14.93 8.30
N LEU A 222 8.25 -14.57 7.19
CA LEU A 222 6.86 -14.80 6.83
C LEU A 222 6.48 -16.28 6.78
N ASP A 223 7.41 -17.17 6.42
CA ASP A 223 7.21 -18.63 6.43
C ASP A 223 6.86 -19.19 7.81
N LYS A 224 7.18 -18.46 8.89
CA LYS A 224 6.98 -18.89 10.28
C LYS A 224 5.99 -18.02 11.03
N HIS A 225 6.10 -16.69 10.94
CA HIS A 225 5.30 -15.78 11.75
C HIS A 225 4.82 -14.54 10.99
N GLY A 226 3.65 -14.07 11.40
CA GLY A 226 3.15 -12.74 11.10
C GLY A 226 2.98 -11.94 12.39
N TYR A 227 3.28 -10.65 12.34
CA TYR A 227 3.26 -9.83 13.55
C TYR A 227 2.04 -8.91 13.56
N ILE A 228 1.39 -8.73 14.72
CA ILE A 228 0.24 -7.85 14.89
C ILE A 228 0.66 -6.62 15.69
N THR A 229 0.37 -5.43 15.18
CA THR A 229 0.51 -4.18 15.92
C THR A 229 -0.83 -3.45 15.96
N VAL A 230 -1.05 -2.64 16.99
CA VAL A 230 -2.19 -1.74 17.02
C VAL A 230 -1.87 -0.55 16.12
N ALA A 231 -2.71 -0.33 15.11
CA ALA A 231 -2.58 0.81 14.22
C ALA A 231 -2.70 2.12 15.03
N PRO A 232 -1.91 3.17 14.71
CA PRO A 232 -1.99 4.46 15.39
C PRO A 232 -3.43 4.96 15.44
N HIS A 233 -3.90 5.29 16.65
CA HIS A 233 -5.21 5.87 16.83
C HIS A 233 -5.17 7.36 16.47
N VAL A 234 -6.05 7.76 15.58
CA VAL A 234 -6.17 9.13 15.09
C VAL A 234 -7.58 9.61 15.42
N GLU A 235 -7.67 10.56 16.33
CA GLU A 235 -8.93 11.15 16.76
C GLU A 235 -9.23 12.37 15.88
N ILE A 236 -10.32 12.30 15.11
CA ILE A 236 -10.86 13.43 14.34
C ILE A 236 -12.33 13.53 14.67
N GLU A 237 -12.76 14.68 15.18
CA GLU A 237 -14.16 14.92 15.51
C GLU A 237 -14.94 15.40 14.28
N ILE A 238 -16.11 14.79 14.03
CA ILE A 238 -17.07 15.31 13.06
C ILE A 238 -18.12 16.13 13.84
N PRO A 239 -18.24 17.45 13.56
CA PRO A 239 -19.20 18.30 14.25
C PRO A 239 -20.62 17.72 14.22
N GLY A 240 -21.21 17.48 15.40
CA GLY A 240 -22.56 16.93 15.55
C GLY A 240 -22.69 15.40 15.46
N PHE A 241 -21.61 14.67 15.15
CA PHE A 241 -21.63 13.21 15.03
C PHE A 241 -20.64 12.48 15.95
N GLY A 242 -19.64 13.19 16.48
CA GLY A 242 -18.60 12.64 17.35
C GLY A 242 -17.36 12.16 16.57
N GLU A 243 -16.53 11.36 17.24
CA GLU A 243 -15.31 10.79 16.67
C GLU A 243 -15.56 10.09 15.31
N MET A 244 -14.68 10.38 14.35
CA MET A 244 -14.71 9.84 13.00
C MET A 244 -14.46 8.33 13.03
N SER A 245 -15.45 7.59 12.54
CA SER A 245 -15.46 6.15 12.38
C SER A 245 -16.28 5.81 11.13
N GLY A 246 -16.23 4.57 10.65
CA GLY A 246 -17.10 4.15 9.55
C GLY A 246 -18.59 4.42 9.85
N THR A 247 -19.04 4.27 11.09
CA THR A 247 -20.45 4.50 11.46
C THR A 247 -20.80 5.99 11.50
N THR A 248 -19.94 6.83 12.07
CA THR A 248 -20.20 8.27 12.13
C THR A 248 -20.05 8.92 10.76
N LEU A 249 -19.11 8.49 9.93
CA LEU A 249 -18.99 8.92 8.53
C LEU A 249 -20.25 8.63 7.72
N ARG A 250 -20.77 7.40 7.78
CA ARG A 250 -22.01 7.06 7.04
C ARG A 250 -23.22 7.90 7.49
N LYS A 251 -23.27 8.30 8.76
CA LYS A 251 -24.33 9.19 9.26
C LYS A 251 -24.10 10.64 8.82
N ALA A 252 -22.88 11.13 8.93
CA ALA A 252 -22.52 12.51 8.65
C ALA A 252 -22.56 12.85 7.16
N LEU A 253 -22.14 11.91 6.30
CA LEU A 253 -22.12 12.11 4.85
C LEU A 253 -23.49 11.97 4.20
N LYS A 254 -24.46 11.34 4.88
CA LYS A 254 -25.78 11.10 4.31
C LYS A 254 -26.56 12.42 4.18
N GLY A 255 -26.85 12.81 2.95
CA GLY A 255 -27.51 14.09 2.66
C GLY A 255 -26.65 15.29 2.99
N ALA A 256 -25.33 15.09 3.18
CA ALA A 256 -24.39 16.18 3.38
C ALA A 256 -24.37 17.10 2.16
N THR A 257 -24.26 18.40 2.39
CA THR A 257 -23.97 19.35 1.31
C THR A 257 -22.60 19.06 0.71
N ARG A 258 -22.30 19.65 -0.46
CA ARG A 258 -20.97 19.58 -1.06
C ARG A 258 -19.90 20.10 -0.08
N GLU A 259 -20.19 21.21 0.57
CA GLU A 259 -19.29 21.88 1.52
C GLU A 259 -19.04 21.03 2.76
N ASP A 260 -20.10 20.43 3.32
CA ASP A 260 -19.97 19.51 4.46
C ASP A 260 -19.19 18.25 4.07
N PHE A 261 -19.47 17.70 2.90
CA PHE A 261 -18.75 16.54 2.38
C PHE A 261 -17.25 16.82 2.27
N GLU A 262 -16.89 17.94 1.63
CA GLU A 262 -15.49 18.34 1.45
C GLU A 262 -14.79 18.52 2.80
N LYS A 263 -15.46 19.15 3.77
CA LYS A 263 -14.93 19.32 5.13
C LYS A 263 -14.74 17.99 5.85
N ILE A 264 -15.69 17.06 5.74
CA ILE A 264 -15.65 15.76 6.41
C ILE A 264 -14.59 14.84 5.76
N MET A 265 -14.53 14.81 4.43
CA MET A 265 -13.64 13.93 3.68
C MET A 265 -12.24 14.52 3.49
N GLY A 266 -12.08 15.83 3.56
CA GLY A 266 -10.82 16.52 3.28
C GLY A 266 -10.53 16.72 1.79
N PHE A 267 -11.47 16.33 0.92
CA PHE A 267 -11.42 16.52 -0.53
C PHE A 267 -12.84 16.57 -1.10
N TYR A 268 -12.98 17.07 -2.32
CA TYR A 268 -14.22 16.98 -3.09
C TYR A 268 -13.97 16.37 -4.47
N ASN A 269 -14.71 15.28 -4.76
CA ASN A 269 -14.78 14.67 -6.07
C ASN A 269 -16.27 14.37 -6.36
N GLN A 270 -16.79 14.91 -7.47
CA GLN A 270 -18.21 14.81 -7.83
C GLN A 270 -18.69 13.35 -7.95
N GLU A 271 -17.93 12.50 -8.64
CA GLU A 271 -18.31 11.09 -8.80
C GLU A 271 -18.37 10.34 -7.48
N ILE A 272 -17.39 10.58 -6.60
CA ILE A 272 -17.36 9.94 -5.28
C ILE A 272 -18.49 10.45 -4.40
N TYR A 273 -18.76 11.77 -4.45
CA TYR A 273 -19.90 12.36 -3.77
C TYR A 273 -21.20 11.68 -4.21
N ASP A 274 -21.45 11.55 -5.52
CA ASP A 274 -22.67 10.95 -6.06
C ASP A 274 -22.80 9.46 -5.70
N ILE A 275 -21.70 8.70 -5.79
CA ILE A 275 -21.66 7.29 -5.35
C ILE A 275 -22.04 7.19 -3.87
N LEU A 276 -21.42 8.01 -3.01
CA LEU A 276 -21.68 7.95 -1.58
C LEU A 276 -23.10 8.38 -1.24
N GLN A 277 -23.64 9.45 -1.85
CA GLN A 277 -25.04 9.83 -1.62
C GLN A 277 -25.99 8.69 -2.00
N GLY A 278 -25.85 8.11 -3.19
CA GLY A 278 -26.72 7.01 -3.63
C GLY A 278 -26.65 5.78 -2.70
N LYS A 279 -25.44 5.35 -2.34
CA LYS A 279 -25.22 4.21 -1.44
C LYS A 279 -25.76 4.44 -0.04
N LEU A 280 -25.63 5.65 0.50
CA LEU A 280 -26.09 5.99 1.84
C LEU A 280 -27.61 6.20 1.93
N GLU A 281 -28.25 6.61 0.83
CA GLU A 281 -29.71 6.66 0.71
C GLU A 281 -30.32 5.24 0.67
N GLU A 282 -29.73 4.32 -0.10
CA GLU A 282 -30.17 2.93 -0.18
C GLU A 282 -30.13 2.21 1.18
N LEU A 283 -29.13 2.52 2.01
CA LEU A 283 -29.02 1.98 3.37
C LEU A 283 -30.27 2.27 4.23
N SER A 284 -30.94 3.41 4.03
CA SER A 284 -32.21 3.69 4.73
C SER A 284 -33.40 2.91 4.21
N GLY A 285 -33.42 2.58 2.92
CA GLY A 285 -34.51 1.80 2.32
C GLY A 285 -34.54 0.36 2.82
N SER A 286 -33.37 -0.20 3.18
CA SER A 286 -33.23 -1.55 3.73
C SER A 286 -33.51 -1.68 5.24
N GLY A 287 -33.78 -0.57 5.95
CA GLY A 287 -33.85 -0.52 7.41
C GLY A 287 -35.26 -0.51 8.02
N ALA A 288 -36.33 -0.65 7.23
CA ALA A 288 -37.70 -0.57 7.74
C ALA A 288 -38.23 -1.89 8.33
N VAL A 289 -37.49 -2.53 9.24
CA VAL A 289 -38.05 -3.44 10.25
C VAL A 289 -37.12 -3.47 11.47
N GLY A 290 -37.46 -2.69 12.50
CA GLY A 290 -36.72 -2.65 13.76
C GLY A 290 -36.90 -1.33 14.49
N GLY A 291 -38.05 -1.14 15.12
CA GLY A 291 -38.41 0.09 15.80
C GLY A 291 -37.54 0.39 17.03
N PHE A 292 -37.21 1.67 17.22
CA PHE A 292 -37.32 2.34 18.51
C PHE A 292 -37.42 3.86 18.30
N ALA A 293 -38.29 4.51 19.06
CA ALA A 293 -38.75 5.89 18.88
C ALA A 293 -37.94 6.92 19.70
N GLY A 294 -37.82 8.15 19.18
CA GLY A 294 -37.33 9.35 19.89
C GLY A 294 -37.11 10.55 18.93
N PRO A 295 -37.30 11.82 19.36
CA PRO A 295 -38.17 12.78 18.63
C PRO A 295 -37.46 13.86 17.79
N LEU A 296 -38.22 14.42 16.83
CA LEU A 296 -38.14 15.76 16.19
C LEU A 296 -36.78 16.23 15.62
N ALA A 297 -36.65 16.89 14.47
CA ALA A 297 -37.54 17.33 13.42
C ALA A 297 -36.63 17.82 12.29
N MET A 298 -36.65 17.19 11.12
CA MET A 298 -36.28 17.88 9.87
C MET A 298 -37.23 17.44 8.77
N ARG A 299 -37.91 18.44 8.23
CA ARG A 299 -39.03 18.36 7.30
C ARG A 299 -38.47 18.06 5.91
N ALA A 300 -38.60 16.83 5.44
CA ALA A 300 -38.32 16.49 4.04
C ALA A 300 -39.40 17.11 3.13
N PRO A 301 -39.05 17.67 1.95
CA PRO A 301 -40.03 18.12 0.99
C PRO A 301 -40.73 16.92 0.32
N LYS A 302 -42.03 17.07 0.07
CA LYS A 302 -42.85 16.10 -0.67
C LYS A 302 -42.40 16.07 -2.13
N VAL A 303 -41.99 14.91 -2.64
CA VAL A 303 -41.90 14.67 -4.08
C VAL A 303 -42.99 13.68 -4.47
N VAL A 304 -43.79 14.13 -5.42
CA VAL A 304 -44.97 13.50 -6.01
C VAL A 304 -44.54 12.53 -7.12
N GLY A 305 -45.21 11.37 -7.19
CA GLY A 305 -45.65 10.75 -8.45
C GLY A 305 -44.60 10.07 -9.33
N SER A 306 -44.58 8.74 -9.21
CA SER A 306 -44.09 7.71 -10.14
C SER A 306 -44.10 8.02 -11.66
N GLU A 307 -43.05 7.57 -12.36
CA GLU A 307 -43.18 6.93 -13.67
C GLU A 307 -42.21 5.74 -13.80
N LYS A 308 -42.76 4.57 -14.14
CA LYS A 308 -42.03 3.38 -14.56
C LYS A 308 -41.40 3.65 -15.94
N LYS A 309 -40.08 3.52 -16.09
CA LYS A 309 -39.44 3.41 -17.41
C LYS A 309 -38.63 2.12 -17.57
N LYS A 310 -38.81 1.56 -18.77
CA LYS A 310 -38.41 0.24 -19.26
C LYS A 310 -36.89 0.03 -19.22
N LYS A 311 -36.48 -1.20 -18.91
CA LYS A 311 -35.15 -1.77 -19.19
C LYS A 311 -34.80 -1.54 -20.66
N LYS A 312 -33.72 -0.80 -20.91
CA LYS A 312 -33.05 -0.72 -22.22
C LYS A 312 -31.70 -1.42 -22.03
N THR A 313 -31.57 -2.60 -22.63
CA THR A 313 -30.31 -3.31 -22.82
C THR A 313 -29.42 -2.50 -23.76
N LEU A 314 -28.18 -2.23 -23.37
CA LEU A 314 -27.12 -1.71 -24.23
C LEU A 314 -26.02 -2.77 -24.31
N PRO A 315 -25.56 -3.15 -25.52
CA PRO A 315 -24.39 -3.98 -25.72
C PRO A 315 -23.17 -3.08 -25.96
N GLU A 316 -22.19 -3.05 -25.06
CA GLU A 316 -20.93 -2.32 -25.32
C GLU A 316 -19.78 -2.73 -24.37
N GLU A 317 -19.81 -3.94 -23.81
CA GLU A 317 -18.69 -4.46 -22.99
C GLU A 317 -17.66 -5.26 -23.81
N GLU A 318 -17.95 -5.62 -25.06
CA GLU A 318 -17.01 -6.38 -25.92
C GLU A 318 -16.11 -5.48 -26.79
N GLU A 319 -16.51 -4.23 -27.07
CA GLU A 319 -15.74 -3.33 -27.96
C GLU A 319 -14.59 -2.61 -27.22
N ILE A 320 -14.74 -2.37 -25.91
CA ILE A 320 -13.69 -1.74 -25.09
C ILE A 320 -12.54 -2.72 -24.75
N VAL A 321 -12.83 -4.03 -24.73
CA VAL A 321 -11.82 -5.07 -24.43
C VAL A 321 -10.87 -5.30 -25.60
N THR A 322 -11.31 -5.01 -26.83
CA THR A 322 -10.47 -5.15 -28.03
C THR A 322 -9.53 -3.96 -28.20
N GLU A 323 -9.99 -2.74 -27.93
CA GLU A 323 -9.19 -1.51 -28.12
C GLU A 323 -8.02 -1.40 -27.12
N VAL A 324 -8.17 -1.94 -25.90
CA VAL A 324 -7.11 -1.95 -24.88
C VAL A 324 -6.08 -3.06 -25.13
N MET A 325 -6.48 -4.16 -25.78
CA MET A 325 -5.58 -5.27 -26.09
C MET A 325 -4.65 -4.97 -27.28
N ASP A 326 -5.11 -4.21 -28.28
CA ASP A 326 -4.29 -3.83 -29.43
C ASP A 326 -3.18 -2.82 -29.08
N TYR A 327 -3.40 -1.98 -28.05
CA TYR A 327 -2.37 -1.05 -27.54
C TYR A 327 -1.27 -1.77 -26.73
N LEU A 328 -1.59 -2.90 -26.07
CA LEU A 328 -0.66 -3.66 -25.24
C LEU A 328 0.17 -4.69 -26.02
N LEU A 329 -0.30 -5.13 -27.20
CA LEU A 329 0.39 -6.11 -28.03
C LEU A 329 1.28 -5.52 -29.13
N GLY A 330 1.30 -4.18 -29.29
CA GLY A 330 2.25 -3.52 -30.19
C GLY A 330 2.13 -3.93 -31.65
N ILE A 331 0.94 -4.35 -32.10
CA ILE A 331 0.70 -4.62 -33.51
C ILE A 331 0.40 -3.28 -34.20
N SER A 332 1.43 -2.67 -34.75
CA SER A 332 1.27 -1.66 -35.80
C SER A 332 0.76 -2.38 -37.05
N VAL A 333 -0.53 -2.23 -37.37
CA VAL A 333 -1.00 -2.43 -38.75
C VAL A 333 -1.21 -1.05 -39.37
N GLY A 334 -0.44 -0.77 -40.42
CA GLY A 334 -0.77 0.30 -41.37
C GLY A 334 -1.93 -0.09 -42.27
#